data_AF-A0A6B3FCU3-F1
#
_entry.id   AF-A0A6B3FCU3-F1
#
_cell.length_a   1.000
_cell.length_b   1.000
_cell.length_c   1.000
_cell.angle_alpha   90.00
_cell.angle_beta   90.00
_cell.angle_gamma   90.00
#
_symmetry.space_group_name_H-M   'P 1'
#
loop_
_entity.id
_entity.type
_entity.pdbx_description
1 polymer ?
#
loop_
_entity_poly.entity_id
_entity_poly.type
_entity_poly.pdbx_seq_one_letter_code
_entity_poly.pdbx_strand_id
1 'polypeptide(L)' 'QSLQTFGGSGYLQEYPVEQYIRDAKIDTLYEGTTAIQGQDFFFRKIVRNQGAALNSVAEDIKKFLAVGPGGETLA' A
#
# COMPACT_ATOMS: atom_id res chain seq x y z
N GLN A 1 -5.16 0.00 14.43
CA GLN A 1 -6.29 0.94 14.64
C GLN A 1 -7.51 0.20 15.18
N SER A 2 -8.01 -0.82 14.49
CA SER A 2 -9.21 -1.57 14.94
C SER A 2 -9.11 -2.13 16.36
N LEU A 3 -8.00 -2.75 16.75
CA LEU A 3 -7.82 -3.26 18.13
C LEU A 3 -7.91 -2.14 19.17
N GLN A 4 -7.32 -0.97 18.88
CA GLN A 4 -7.32 0.17 19.80
C GLN A 4 -8.72 0.73 20.04
N THR A 5 -9.61 0.68 19.05
CA THR A 5 -11.01 1.10 19.18
C THR A 5 -11.78 0.26 20.22
N PHE A 6 -11.38 -1.00 20.42
CA PHE A 6 -11.97 -1.89 21.42
C PHE A 6 -11.36 -1.69 22.83
N GLY A 7 -10.37 -0.80 22.98
CA GLY A 7 -9.68 -0.56 24.25
C GLY A 7 -9.08 -1.85 24.83
N GLY A 8 -9.17 -2.02 26.15
CA GLY A 8 -8.67 -3.23 26.82
C GLY A 8 -9.34 -4.52 26.35
N SER A 9 -10.63 -4.45 25.96
CA SER A 9 -11.37 -5.61 25.45
C SER A 9 -10.83 -6.12 24.11
N GLY A 10 -10.15 -5.26 23.33
CA GLY A 10 -9.51 -5.65 22.08
C GLY A 10 -8.35 -6.63 22.25
N TYR A 11 -7.84 -6.80 23.48
CA TYR A 11 -6.78 -7.76 23.81
C TYR A 11 -7.33 -9.11 24.30
N LEU A 12 -8.65 -9.27 24.39
CA LEU A 12 -9.30 -10.53 24.75
C LEU A 12 -9.52 -11.39 23.50
N GLN A 13 -9.33 -12.71 23.64
CA GLN A 13 -9.52 -13.67 22.55
C GLN A 13 -10.99 -13.89 22.16
N GLU A 14 -11.94 -13.42 22.99
CA GLU A 14 -13.38 -13.43 22.68
C GLU A 14 -13.73 -12.48 21.53
N TYR A 15 -12.90 -11.45 21.30
CA TYR A 15 -12.98 -10.59 20.13
C TYR A 15 -11.95 -11.04 19.09
N PRO A 16 -12.32 -11.16 17.81
CA PRO A 16 -11.44 -11.74 16.79
C PRO A 16 -10.28 -10.81 16.35
N VAL A 17 -10.26 -9.56 16.84
CA VAL A 17 -9.34 -8.52 16.36
C VAL A 17 -7.87 -8.82 16.68
N GLU A 18 -7.60 -9.49 17.80
CA GLU A 18 -6.24 -9.93 18.15
C GLU A 18 -5.76 -11.01 17.18
N GLN A 19 -6.65 -11.95 16.82
CA GLN A 19 -6.34 -13.02 15.88
C GLN A 19 -6.05 -12.45 14.50
N TYR A 20 -6.84 -11.49 14.02
CA TYR A 20 -6.59 -10.85 12.73
C TYR A 20 -5.20 -10.21 12.66
N ILE A 21 -4.71 -9.63 13.76
CA ILE A 21 -3.37 -9.02 13.79
C ILE A 21 -2.28 -10.09 13.72
N ARG A 22 -2.44 -11.22 14.43
CA ARG A 22 -1.49 -12.34 14.36
C ARG A 22 -1.46 -12.95 12.97
N ASP A 23 -2.63 -13.20 12.40
CA ASP A 23 -2.77 -13.85 11.10
C ASP A 23 -2.28 -12.93 9.97
N ALA A 24 -2.56 -11.63 10.01
CA ALA A 24 -2.05 -10.67 9.02
C ALA A 24 -0.53 -10.43 9.10
N LYS A 25 0.14 -10.85 10.19
CA LYS A 25 1.57 -10.58 10.35
C LYS A 25 2.42 -11.39 9.37
N ILE A 26 1.99 -12.61 9.02
CA ILE A 26 2.72 -13.49 8.11
C ILE A 26 2.74 -12.94 6.67
N ASP A 27 1.76 -12.10 6.31
CA ASP A 27 1.62 -11.52 4.97
C ASP A 27 2.84 -10.71 4.53
N THR A 28 3.60 -10.19 5.49
CA THR A 28 4.81 -9.39 5.24
C THR A 28 6.09 -10.22 5.03
N LEU A 29 6.00 -11.54 5.19
CA LEU A 29 7.16 -12.45 5.24
C LEU A 29 7.11 -13.54 4.17
N TYR A 30 5.98 -14.21 3.99
CA TYR A 30 5.84 -15.24 2.96
C TYR A 30 5.84 -14.63 1.54
N GLU A 31 6.06 -15.44 0.50
CA GLU A 31 6.02 -15.00 -0.91
C GLU A 31 6.89 -13.77 -1.26
N GLY A 32 7.93 -13.53 -0.45
CA GLY A 32 8.84 -12.40 -0.58
C GLY A 32 8.59 -11.36 0.49
N THR A 33 9.59 -11.16 1.36
CA THR A 33 9.54 -10.16 2.44
C THR A 33 9.35 -8.75 1.88
N THR A 34 8.83 -7.83 2.70
CA THR A 34 8.65 -6.42 2.28
C THR A 34 9.92 -5.79 1.68
N ALA A 35 11.10 -6.16 2.17
CA ALA A 35 12.37 -5.69 1.61
C ALA A 35 12.63 -6.22 0.19
N ILE A 36 12.36 -7.51 -0.05
CA ILE A 36 12.47 -8.13 -1.37
C ILE A 36 11.46 -7.54 -2.34
N GLN A 37 10.22 -7.33 -1.91
CA GLN A 37 9.18 -6.67 -2.72
C GLN A 37 9.58 -5.24 -3.09
N GLY A 38 10.16 -4.49 -2.14
CA GLY A 38 10.67 -3.13 -2.40
C GLY A 38 11.79 -3.11 -3.45
N GLN A 39 12.71 -4.09 -3.40
CA GLN A 39 13.76 -4.23 -4.40
C GLN A 39 13.21 -4.64 -5.77
N ASP A 40 12.27 -5.60 -5.83
CA ASP A 40 11.61 -5.99 -7.09
C ASP A 40 10.86 -4.81 -7.72
N PHE A 41 10.08 -4.08 -6.93
CA PHE A 41 9.36 -2.90 -7.40
C PHE A 41 10.30 -1.86 -8.01
N PHE A 42 11.34 -1.46 -7.29
CA PHE A 42 12.26 -0.43 -7.79
C PHE A 42 13.11 -0.93 -8.96
N PHE A 43 13.89 -2.00 -8.77
CA PHE A 43 14.86 -2.41 -9.78
C PHE A 43 14.21 -3.10 -10.98
N ARG A 44 13.22 -3.97 -10.75
CA ARG A 44 12.62 -4.77 -11.82
C ARG A 44 11.41 -4.12 -12.44
N LYS A 45 10.52 -3.49 -11.66
CA LYS A 45 9.29 -2.89 -12.20
C LYS A 45 9.45 -1.44 -12.66
N ILE A 46 10.41 -0.69 -12.12
CA ILE A 46 10.70 0.69 -12.55
C ILE A 46 11.94 0.74 -13.44
N VAL A 47 13.13 0.47 -12.87
CA VAL A 47 14.41 0.70 -13.57
C VAL A 47 14.52 -0.14 -14.85
N ARG A 48 14.31 -1.46 -14.75
CA ARG A 48 14.34 -2.34 -15.93
C ARG A 48 13.24 -2.05 -16.95
N ASN A 49 12.09 -1.55 -16.50
CA ASN A 49 10.98 -1.14 -17.37
C ASN A 49 11.18 0.28 -17.95
N GLN A 50 12.30 0.95 -17.63
CA GLN A 50 12.58 2.33 -18.02
C GLN A 50 11.46 3.31 -17.59
N GLY A 51 10.78 2.99 -16.49
CA GLY A 51 9.69 3.81 -15.94
C GLY A 51 8.42 3.85 -16.78
N ALA A 52 8.28 3.07 -17.86
CA ALA A 52 7.11 3.18 -18.76
C ALA A 52 5.77 2.94 -18.03
N ALA A 53 5.67 1.88 -17.23
CA ALA A 53 4.46 1.58 -16.45
C ALA A 53 4.18 2.63 -15.38
N LEU A 54 5.24 3.13 -14.70
CA LEU A 54 5.11 4.18 -13.70
C LEU A 54 4.58 5.48 -14.32
N ASN A 55 5.14 5.87 -15.47
CA ASN A 55 4.71 7.06 -16.21
C ASN A 55 3.25 6.94 -16.67
N SER A 56 2.82 5.75 -17.12
CA SER A 56 1.41 5.53 -17.49
C SER A 56 0.46 5.84 -16.33
N VAL A 57 0.76 5.31 -15.14
CA VAL A 57 -0.08 5.57 -13.95
C VAL A 57 0.01 7.04 -13.53
N ALA A 58 1.20 7.65 -13.60
CA ALA A 58 1.39 9.06 -13.27
C ALA A 58 0.57 9.98 -14.19
N GLU A 59 0.51 9.68 -15.49
CA GLU A 59 -0.32 10.43 -16.44
C GLU A 59 -1.81 10.30 -16.14
N ASP A 60 -2.29 9.13 -15.75
CA ASP A 60 -3.69 8.95 -15.37
C ASP A 60 -4.03 9.72 -14.09
N ILE A 61 -3.10 9.78 -13.12
CA ILE A 61 -3.22 10.63 -11.93
C ILE A 61 -3.26 12.12 -12.32
N LYS A 62 -2.37 12.59 -13.21
CA LYS A 62 -2.37 13.98 -13.68
C LYS A 62 -3.68 14.36 -14.38
N LYS A 63 -4.18 13.50 -15.28
CA LYS A 63 -5.47 13.72 -15.94
C LYS A 63 -6.60 13.85 -14.93
N PHE A 64 -6.60 13.01 -13.89
CA PHE A 64 -7.60 13.10 -12.82
C PHE A 64 -7.50 14.45 -12.07
N LEU A 65 -6.28 14.88 -11.73
CA LEU A 65 -6.07 16.16 -11.05
C LEU A 65 -6.49 17.37 -11.90
N ALA A 66 -6.27 17.32 -13.21
CA ALA A 66 -6.64 18.40 -14.14
C ALA A 66 -8.15 18.69 -14.20
N VAL A 67 -9.01 17.74 -13.80
CA VAL A 67 -10.47 17.91 -13.74
C VAL A 67 -10.91 18.67 -12.48
N GLY A 68 -10.08 18.72 -11.43
CA GLY A 68 -10.40 19.37 -10.16
C GLY A 68 -10.17 20.89 -10.16
N PRO A 69 -10.90 21.66 -9.33
CA PRO A 69 -10.66 23.10 -9.17
C PRO A 69 -9.22 23.36 -8.69
N GLY A 70 -8.44 24.12 -9.47
CA GLY A 70 -7.01 24.39 -9.20
C GLY A 70 -6.02 23.41 -9.87
N GLY A 71 -6.51 22.41 -10.61
CA GLY A 71 -5.69 21.42 -11.32
C GLY A 71 -5.01 21.91 -12.60
N GLU A 72 -5.38 23.09 -13.09
CA GLU A 72 -4.88 23.69 -14.34
C GLU A 72 -3.36 23.95 -14.34
N THR A 73 -2.76 24.04 -13.15
CA THR A 73 -1.30 24.27 -12.96
C THR A 73 -0.49 22.99 -12.76
N LEU A 74 -1.17 21.84 -12.61
CA LEU A 74 -0.57 20.54 -12.28
C LEU A 74 -0.58 19.54 -13.45
N ALA A 75 -1.24 19.90 -14.56
CA ALA A 75 -1.26 19.14 -15.81
C ALA A 75 0.04 19.29 -16.61
#